data_AF-A6G3I6-F1
#
_entry.id   AF-A6G3I6-F1
#
_cell.length_a   1.000
_cell.length_b   1.000
_cell.length_c   1.000
_cell.angle_alpha   90.00
_cell.angle_beta   90.00
_cell.angle_gamma   90.00
#
_symmetry.space_group_name_H-M   'P 1'
#
loop_
_entity.id
_entity.type
_entity.pdbx_description
1 polymer ?
#
loop_
_entity_poly.entity_id
_entity_poly.type
_entity_poly.pdbx_seq_one_letter_code
_entity_poly.pdbx_strand_id
1 'polypeptide(L)' 'MSALLQEQLAELGYGEGVAEVQRFQRDYNAMPPKRMVPVTGQLDSATIVALALVMEAKAIFLIIRDERGL' A
#
# COMPACT_ATOMS: atom_id res chain seq x y z
N MET A 1 7.93 10.92 9.80
CA MET A 1 7.26 9.76 9.16
C MET A 1 6.83 8.83 10.28
N SER A 2 5.55 8.44 10.35
CA SER A 2 5.10 7.52 11.39
C SER A 2 5.78 6.16 11.19
N ALA A 3 6.36 5.57 12.24
CA ALA A 3 7.02 4.26 12.17
C ALA A 3 6.06 3.19 11.63
N LEU A 4 4.78 3.26 12.03
CA LEU A 4 3.73 2.36 11.57
C LEU A 4 3.53 2.38 10.04
N LEU A 5 3.57 3.55 9.41
CA LEU A 5 3.36 3.66 7.96
C LEU A 5 4.55 3.06 7.19
N GLN A 6 5.76 3.17 7.74
CA GLN A 6 6.95 2.57 7.15
C GLN A 6 6.94 1.05 7.30
N GLU A 7 6.50 0.53 8.44
CA GLU A 7 6.30 -0.90 8.65
C GLU A 7 5.27 -1.48 7.69
N GLN A 8 4.15 -0.78 7.47
CA GLN A 8 3.12 -1.20 6.51
C GLN A 8 3.64 -1.24 5.06
N LEU A 9 4.45 -0.25 4.65
CA LEU A 9 5.11 -0.28 3.34
C LEU A 9 6.08 -1.46 3.21
N ALA A 10 6.90 -1.70 4.24
CA ALA A 10 7.83 -2.84 4.29
C ALA A 10 7.09 -4.18 4.22
N GLU A 11 5.97 -4.30 4.91
CA GLU A 11 5.10 -5.48 4.90
C GLU A 11 4.48 -5.75 3.51
N LEU A 12 4.35 -4.72 2.67
CA LEU A 12 3.93 -4.82 1.27
C LEU A 12 5.10 -4.97 0.28
N GLY A 13 6.34 -5.03 0.76
CA GLY A 13 7.54 -5.20 -0.07
C GLY A 13 8.11 -3.91 -0.65
N TYR A 14 7.73 -2.75 -0.11
CA TYR A 14 8.33 -1.46 -0.42
C TYR A 14 9.37 -1.10 0.65
N GLY A 15 10.53 -0.60 0.22
CA GLY A 15 11.58 -0.20 1.15
C GLY A 15 11.32 1.15 1.81
N GLU A 16 12.39 1.74 2.35
CA GLU A 16 12.34 3.07 2.98
C GLU A 16 12.63 4.19 1.98
N GLY A 17 12.09 5.36 2.29
CA GLY A 17 12.43 6.61 1.60
C GLY A 17 11.53 6.95 0.42
N VAL A 18 11.79 8.13 -0.15
CA VAL A 18 10.91 8.81 -1.12
C VAL A 18 10.68 7.96 -2.38
N ALA A 19 11.72 7.29 -2.90
CA ALA A 19 11.62 6.49 -4.12
C ALA A 19 10.65 5.29 -3.95
N GLU A 20 10.65 4.67 -2.78
CA GLU A 20 9.78 3.52 -2.48
C GLU A 20 8.33 3.95 -2.24
N VAL A 21 8.10 5.11 -1.63
CA VAL A 21 6.76 5.71 -1.55
C VAL A 21 6.23 6.04 -2.96
N GLN A 22 7.06 6.60 -3.84
CA GLN A 22 6.66 6.85 -5.23
C GLN A 22 6.38 5.56 -6.00
N ARG A 23 7.14 4.49 -5.73
CA ARG A 23 6.91 3.18 -6.32
C ARG A 23 5.55 2.64 -5.90
N PHE A 24 5.24 2.65 -4.60
CA PHE A 24 3.91 2.32 -4.09
C PHE A 24 2.79 3.14 -4.76
N GLN A 25 2.94 4.47 -4.85
CA GLN A 25 1.94 5.36 -5.46
C GLN A 25 1.69 5.01 -6.94
N ARG A 26 2.74 4.71 -7.71
CA ARG A 26 2.62 4.28 -9.11
C ARG A 26 1.92 2.93 -9.23
N ASP A 27 2.34 1.96 -8.43
CA ASP A 27 1.79 0.60 -8.46
C ASP A 27 0.30 0.62 -8.08
N TYR A 28 -0.06 1.37 -7.03
CA TYR A 28 -1.44 1.58 -6.61
C TYR A 28 -2.32 2.22 -7.70
N ASN A 29 -1.81 3.24 -8.40
CA ASN A 29 -2.55 3.89 -9.49
C ASN A 29 -2.69 3.02 -10.74
N ALA A 30 -1.79 2.05 -10.94
CA ALA A 30 -1.86 1.08 -12.02
C ALA A 30 -2.92 0.00 -11.79
N MET A 31 -3.33 -0.25 -10.55
CA MET A 31 -4.39 -1.21 -10.22
C MET A 31 -5.76 -0.70 -10.70
N PRO A 32 -6.57 -1.53 -11.38
CA PRO A 32 -7.94 -1.19 -11.72
C PRO A 32 -8.86 -1.23 -10.49
N PRO A 33 -9.87 -0.35 -10.39
CA PRO A 33 -10.10 0.81 -11.27
C PRO A 33 -9.01 1.86 -11.09
N LYS A 34 -8.57 2.51 -12.19
CA LYS A 34 -7.50 3.53 -12.16
C LYS A 34 -7.76 4.55 -11.05
N ARG A 35 -6.76 4.74 -10.19
CA ARG A 35 -6.79 5.68 -9.05
C ARG A 35 -5.87 6.87 -9.36
N MET A 36 -6.07 7.98 -8.65
CA MET A 36 -5.31 9.23 -8.86
C MET A 36 -4.65 9.72 -7.57
N VAL A 37 -3.85 8.87 -6.94
CA VAL A 37 -2.96 9.31 -5.84
C VAL A 37 -1.78 10.07 -6.46
N PRO A 38 -1.46 11.30 -6.02
CA PRO A 38 -0.29 12.02 -6.50
C PRO A 38 1.02 11.25 -6.28
N VAL A 39 1.90 11.18 -7.29
CA VAL A 39 3.21 10.51 -7.17
C VAL A 39 4.26 11.50 -6.65
N THR A 40 4.12 11.89 -5.38
CA THR A 40 4.98 12.89 -4.72
C THR A 40 6.12 12.26 -3.93
N GLY A 41 5.99 10.98 -3.57
CA GLY A 41 6.87 10.31 -2.60
C GLY A 41 6.64 10.75 -1.16
N GLN A 42 5.57 11.51 -0.91
CA GLN A 42 5.13 11.89 0.42
C GLN A 42 3.96 11.00 0.86
N LEU A 43 3.94 10.68 2.16
CA LEU A 43 2.80 10.02 2.80
C LEU A 43 1.73 11.06 3.16
N ASP A 44 1.11 11.63 2.14
CA ASP A 44 -0.05 12.52 2.29
C ASP A 44 -1.34 11.73 2.58
N SER A 45 -2.43 12.44 2.87
CA SER A 45 -3.72 11.80 3.21
C SER A 45 -4.20 10.83 2.14
N ALA A 46 -4.00 11.14 0.86
CA ALA A 46 -4.39 10.24 -0.24
C ALA A 46 -3.56 8.96 -0.25
N THR A 47 -2.25 9.08 -0.03
CA THR A 47 -1.33 7.94 0.03
C THR A 47 -1.57 7.09 1.27
N ILE A 48 -1.88 7.70 2.41
CA ILE A 48 -2.22 6.99 3.65
C ILE A 48 -3.51 6.19 3.47
N VAL A 49 -4.55 6.77 2.88
CA VAL A 49 -5.81 6.05 2.58
C VAL A 49 -5.56 4.91 1.61
N ALA A 50 -4.74 5.13 0.58
CA ALA A 50 -4.35 4.08 -0.36
C ALA A 50 -3.64 2.92 0.34
N LEU A 51 -2.70 3.22 1.25
CA LEU A 51 -1.96 2.22 2.01
C LEU A 51 -2.91 1.41 2.90
N ALA A 52 -3.81 2.08 3.63
CA ALA A 52 -4.80 1.42 4.48
C ALA A 52 -5.68 0.43 3.69
N LEU A 53 -6.18 0.84 2.52
CA LEU A 53 -7.00 -0.02 1.65
C LEU A 53 -6.25 -1.27 1.17
N VAL A 54 -4.96 -1.14 0.84
CA VAL A 54 -4.14 -2.30 0.42
C VAL A 54 -3.89 -3.24 1.60
N MET A 55 -3.65 -2.70 2.80
CA MET A 55 -3.50 -3.51 4.02
C MET A 55 -4.78 -4.26 4.37
N GLU A 56 -5.95 -3.61 4.29
CA GLU A 56 -7.25 -4.26 4.48
C GLU A 56 -7.48 -5.37 3.44
N ALA A 57 -7.20 -5.11 2.17
CA ALA A 57 -7.32 -6.11 1.11
C ALA A 57 -6.39 -7.32 1.34
N LYS A 58 -5.15 -7.08 1.80
CA LYS A 58 -4.22 -8.15 2.19
C LYS A 58 -4.77 -8.98 3.35
N ALA A 59 -5.29 -8.34 4.40
CA ALA A 59 -5.87 -9.05 5.55
C ALA A 59 -7.03 -9.95 5.12
N ILE A 60 -7.96 -9.43 4.30
CA ILE A 60 -9.10 -10.21 3.77
C ILE A 60 -8.60 -11.37 2.92
N PHE A 61 -7.62 -11.14 2.03
CA PHE A 61 -7.05 -12.21 1.20
C PHE A 61 -6.44 -13.33 2.05
N LEU A 62 -5.70 -12.99 3.12
CA LEU A 62 -5.10 -13.98 4.01
C LEU A 62 -6.16 -14.81 4.75
N ILE A 63 -7.25 -14.19 5.21
CA ILE A 63 -8.38 -14.90 5.83
C ILE A 63 -8.98 -15.91 4.84
N ILE A 64 -9.31 -15.46 3.62
CA ILE A 64 -9.91 -16.32 2.60
C ILE A 64 -8.96 -17.46 2.21
N ARG A 65 -7.66 -17.17 2.10
CA ARG A 65 -6.64 -18.17 1.77
C ARG A 65 -6.56 -19.26 2.84
N ASP A 66 -6.53 -18.88 4.11
CA ASP A 66 -6.47 -19.79 5.25
C ASP A 66 -7.72 -20.68 5.32
N GLU A 67 -8.91 -20.09 5.17
CA GLU A 67 -10.18 -20.83 5.15
C GLU A 67 -10.30 -21.82 3.98
N ARG A 68 -9.65 -21.52 2.84
CA ARG A 68 -9.77 -22.32 1.60
C ARG A 68 -8.59 -23.25 1.34
N GLY A 69 -7.56 -23.23 2.19
CA GLY A 69 -6.35 -24.04 2.02
C GLY A 69 -5.58 -23.73 0.72
N LEU A 70 -5.60 -22.47 0.27
CA LEU A 70 -4.92 -21.98 -0.94
C LEU A 70 -3.46 -21.60 -0.70
#